data_AF-A0A800C5J4-F1
#
_entry.id   AF-A0A800C5J4-F1
#
_cell.length_a   1.000
_cell.length_b   1.000
_cell.length_c   1.000
_cell.angle_alpha   90.00
_cell.angle_beta   90.00
_cell.angle_gamma   90.00
#
_symmetry.space_group_name_H-M   'P 1'
#
loop_
_entity.id
_entity.type
_entity.pdbx_description
1 polymer ?
#
loop_
_entity_poly.entity_id
_entity_poly.type
_entity_poly.pdbx_seq_one_letter_code
_entity_poly.pdbx_strand_id
1 'polypeptide(L)'
;LVVPDILANAGGVTVSYFEWVQNLQELLWTEEEVSERLHRIMTAAVAEVLKISRERKVSMRTAAYILGVGRVAKATELRGVYP
;
A
#
# COMPACT_ATOMS: atom_id res chain seq x y z
N LEU A 1 -20.43 1.68 3.95
CA LEU A 1 -18.99 1.37 3.85
C LEU A 1 -18.33 2.55 3.14
N VAL A 2 -17.29 3.16 3.72
CA VAL A 2 -16.55 4.28 3.09
C VAL A 2 -15.10 3.87 2.95
N VAL A 3 -14.59 3.83 1.72
CA VAL A 3 -13.17 3.57 1.44
C VAL A 3 -12.39 4.86 1.67
N PRO A 4 -11.32 4.87 2.48
CA PRO A 4 -10.58 6.08 2.75
C PRO A 4 -9.78 6.54 1.53
N ASP A 5 -9.70 7.86 1.35
CA ASP A 5 -8.93 8.54 0.30
C ASP A 5 -7.52 7.97 0.13
N ILE A 6 -6.74 7.87 1.22
CA ILE A 6 -5.36 7.33 1.24
C ILE A 6 -5.22 5.96 0.58
N LEU A 7 -6.31 5.22 0.46
CA LEU A 7 -6.35 3.92 -0.22
C LEU A 7 -7.02 4.03 -1.59
N ALA A 8 -8.13 4.76 -1.70
CA ALA A 8 -8.87 4.92 -2.95
C ALA A 8 -8.06 5.64 -4.05
N ASN A 9 -7.21 6.60 -3.68
CA ASN A 9 -6.39 7.39 -4.61
C ASN A 9 -4.93 6.91 -4.72
N ALA A 10 -4.57 5.81 -4.06
CA ALA A 10 -3.19 5.31 -4.02
C ALA A 10 -2.68 4.74 -5.36
N GLY A 11 -3.54 4.66 -6.38
CA GLY A 11 -3.15 4.16 -7.70
C GLY A 11 -2.03 4.98 -8.34
N GLY A 12 -2.09 6.31 -8.26
CA GLY A 12 -1.06 7.18 -8.82
C GLY A 12 0.32 6.91 -8.21
N VAL A 13 0.42 6.91 -6.88
CA VAL A 13 1.70 6.64 -6.19
C VAL A 13 2.21 5.21 -6.43
N THR A 14 1.29 4.24 -6.59
CA THR A 14 1.65 2.85 -6.89
C THR A 14 2.25 2.73 -8.29
N VAL A 15 1.69 3.42 -9.28
CA VAL A 15 2.23 3.42 -10.65
C VAL A 15 3.54 4.23 -10.72
N SER A 16 3.71 5.31 -9.96
CA SER A 16 5.02 5.97 -9.82
C SER A 16 6.09 5.06 -9.22
N TYR A 17 5.72 4.19 -8.28
CA TYR A 17 6.63 3.14 -7.78
C TYR A 17 6.98 2.14 -8.89
N PHE A 18 6.02 1.73 -9.72
CA PHE A 18 6.31 0.87 -10.86
C PHE A 18 7.23 1.51 -11.89
N GLU A 19 7.07 2.80 -12.16
CA GLU A 19 7.99 3.58 -13.02
C GLU A 19 9.42 3.50 -12.49
N TRP A 20 9.62 3.70 -11.18
CA TRP A 20 10.93 3.55 -10.55
C TRP A 20 11.51 2.14 -10.72
N VAL A 21 10.70 1.08 -10.54
CA VAL A 21 11.15 -0.31 -10.74
C VAL A 21 11.54 -0.59 -12.19
N GLN A 22 10.73 -0.13 -13.14
CA GLN A 22 11.01 -0.29 -14.58
C GLN A 22 12.29 0.43 -14.98
N ASN A 23 12.53 1.64 -14.46
CA ASN A 23 13.74 2.42 -14.72
C ASN A 23 14.99 1.71 -14.18
N LEU A 24 14.92 1.06 -13.01
CA LEU A 24 16.03 0.28 -12.47
C LEU A 24 16.38 -0.96 -13.31
N GLN A 25 15.40 -1.49 -14.05
CA GLN A 25 15.54 -2.70 -14.86
C GLN A 25 15.77 -2.40 -16.35
N GLU A 26 15.65 -1.13 -16.75
CA GLU A 26 15.62 -0.69 -18.14
C GLU A 26 14.61 -1.48 -18.99
N LEU A 27 13.51 -1.91 -18.37
CA LEU A 27 12.48 -2.74 -18.99
C LEU A 27 11.10 -2.13 -18.74
N LEU A 28 10.46 -1.69 -19.82
CA LEU A 28 9.10 -1.18 -19.78
C LEU A 28 8.09 -2.33 -19.79
N TRP A 29 7.02 -2.16 -19.04
CA TRP A 29 5.88 -3.08 -19.00
C TRP A 29 4.76 -2.59 -19.90
N THR A 30 3.91 -3.50 -20.37
CA THR A 30 2.69 -3.14 -21.09
C THR A 30 1.65 -2.55 -20.15
N GLU A 31 0.63 -1.90 -20.71
CA GLU A 31 -0.49 -1.38 -19.92
C GLU A 31 -1.19 -2.50 -19.13
N GLU A 32 -1.35 -3.68 -19.73
CA GLU A 32 -1.96 -4.85 -19.09
C GLU A 32 -1.14 -5.32 -17.89
N GLU A 33 0.19 -5.39 -18.03
CA GLU A 33 1.08 -5.78 -16.94
C GLU A 33 1.05 -4.78 -15.79
N VAL A 34 1.03 -3.47 -16.09
CA VAL A 34 0.89 -2.41 -15.09
C VAL A 34 -0.47 -2.50 -14.39
N SER A 35 -1.55 -2.70 -15.16
CA SER A 35 -2.92 -2.81 -14.66
C SER A 35 -3.11 -4.03 -13.75
N GLU A 36 -2.61 -5.20 -14.14
CA GLU A 36 -2.69 -6.43 -13.33
C GLU A 36 -1.92 -6.28 -12.01
N ARG A 37 -0.70 -5.74 -12.08
CA ARG A 37 0.13 -5.47 -10.89
C ARG A 37 -0.54 -4.46 -9.96
N LEU A 38 -1.11 -3.39 -10.51
CA LEU A 38 -1.85 -2.39 -9.76
C LEU A 38 -3.06 -3.02 -9.06
N HIS A 39 -3.88 -3.77 -9.80
CA HIS A 39 -5.05 -4.45 -9.28
C HIS A 39 -4.71 -5.36 -8.09
N ARG A 40 -3.62 -6.14 -8.21
CA ARG A 40 -3.15 -7.02 -7.15
C ARG A 40 -2.76 -6.26 -5.88
N ILE A 41 -1.97 -5.19 -6.00
CA ILE A 41 -1.53 -4.37 -4.85
C ILE A 41 -2.72 -3.69 -4.18
N MET A 42 -3.59 -3.05 -4.97
CA MET A 42 -4.74 -2.31 -4.44
C MET A 42 -5.72 -3.25 -3.74
N THR A 43 -6.01 -4.42 -4.31
CA THR A 43 -6.91 -5.42 -3.71
C THR A 43 -6.36 -5.96 -2.39
N ALA A 44 -5.06 -6.28 -2.33
CA ALA A 44 -4.41 -6.72 -1.10
C ALA A 44 -4.47 -5.63 -0.01
N ALA A 45 -4.21 -4.37 -0.39
CA ALA A 45 -4.28 -3.24 0.54
C ALA A 45 -5.69 -3.04 1.12
N VAL A 46 -6.74 -3.09 0.28
CA VAL A 46 -8.14 -3.03 0.74
C VAL A 46 -8.42 -4.16 1.74
N ALA A 47 -8.01 -5.39 1.40
CA ALA A 47 -8.28 -6.57 2.21
C ALA A 47 -7.64 -6.46 3.61
N GLU A 48 -6.38 -6.00 3.69
CA GLU A 48 -5.69 -5.79 4.97
C GLU A 48 -6.36 -4.70 5.82
N VAL A 49 -6.70 -3.56 5.21
CA VAL A 49 -7.38 -2.47 5.95
C VAL A 49 -8.75 -2.91 6.43
N LEU A 50 -9.50 -3.64 5.61
CA LEU A 50 -10.81 -4.17 5.97
C LEU A 50 -10.71 -5.19 7.12
N LYS A 51 -9.69 -6.05 7.10
CA LYS A 51 -9.39 -6.99 8.17
C LYS A 51 -9.14 -6.25 9.50
N ILE A 52 -8.23 -5.28 9.50
CA ILE A 52 -7.90 -4.48 10.71
C ILE A 52 -9.13 -3.72 11.21
N SER A 53 -9.89 -3.10 10.30
CA SER A 53 -11.12 -2.37 10.63
C SER A 53 -12.13 -3.27 11.37
N ARG A 54 -12.32 -4.51 10.92
CA ARG A 54 -13.21 -5.50 11.55
C ARG A 54 -12.66 -6.01 12.88
N GLU A 55 -11.39 -6.39 12.93
CA GLU A 55 -10.75 -6.95 14.13
C GLU A 55 -10.68 -5.94 15.28
N ARG A 56 -10.37 -4.68 14.96
CA ARG A 56 -10.23 -3.60 15.94
C ARG A 56 -11.52 -2.80 16.14
N LYS A 57 -12.58 -3.08 15.39
CA LYS A 57 -13.87 -2.35 15.41
C LYS A 57 -13.71 -0.84 15.22
N VAL A 58 -12.88 -0.44 14.28
CA VAL A 58 -12.59 0.97 13.95
C VAL A 58 -12.98 1.29 12.51
N SER A 59 -13.11 2.57 12.17
CA SER A 59 -13.34 2.99 10.79
C SER A 59 -12.22 2.54 9.84
N MET A 60 -12.52 2.33 8.55
CA MET A 60 -11.48 2.00 7.56
C MET A 60 -10.40 3.08 7.46
N ARG A 61 -10.76 4.35 7.67
CA ARG A 61 -9.78 5.46 7.72
C ARG A 61 -8.78 5.26 8.86
N THR A 62 -9.27 4.98 10.06
CA THR A 62 -8.40 4.69 11.22
C THR A 62 -7.59 3.42 10.99
N ALA A 63 -8.18 2.37 10.44
CA ALA A 63 -7.48 1.13 10.11
C ALA A 63 -6.36 1.32 9.08
N ALA A 64 -6.57 2.18 8.06
CA ALA A 64 -5.53 2.52 7.09
C ALA A 64 -4.33 3.21 7.75
N TYR A 65 -4.57 4.14 8.69
CA TYR A 65 -3.49 4.75 9.47
C TYR A 65 -2.79 3.76 10.40
N ILE A 66 -3.54 2.88 11.08
CA ILE A 66 -2.96 1.81 11.92
C ILE A 66 -2.02 0.94 11.08
N LEU A 67 -2.44 0.54 9.87
CA LEU A 67 -1.62 -0.28 8.98
C LEU A 67 -0.37 0.49 8.51
N GLY A 68 -0.55 1.70 7.99
CA GLY A 68 0.54 2.51 7.43
C GLY A 68 1.60 2.87 8.46
N VAL A 69 1.19 3.44 9.60
CA VAL A 69 2.10 3.81 10.70
C VAL A 69 2.71 2.55 11.32
N GLY A 70 1.91 1.49 11.50
CA GLY A 70 2.38 0.22 12.06
C GLY A 70 3.50 -0.42 11.25
N ARG A 71 3.43 -0.37 9.90
CA ARG A 71 4.51 -0.86 9.03
C ARG A 71 5.81 -0.08 9.21
N VAL A 72 5.75 1.25 9.28
CA VAL A 72 6.92 2.12 9.50
C VAL A 72 7.53 1.91 10.88
N ALA A 73 6.68 1.87 11.91
CA ALA A 73 7.11 1.60 13.28
C ALA A 73 7.80 0.24 13.38
N LYS A 74 7.23 -0.80 12.75
CA LYS A 74 7.83 -2.14 12.75
C LYS A 74 9.17 -2.19 12.05
N ALA A 75 9.30 -1.55 10.89
CA ALA A 75 10.57 -1.47 10.16
C ALA A 75 11.64 -0.74 10.97
N THR A 76 11.26 0.33 11.68
CA THR A 76 12.16 1.11 12.55
C THR A 76 12.63 0.26 13.74
N GLU A 77 11.72 -0.45 14.41
CA GLU A 77 12.05 -1.36 15.51
C GLU A 77 13.02 -2.47 15.07
N LEU A 78 12.78 -3.07 13.89
CA LEU A 78 13.64 -4.15 13.37
C LEU A 78 15.04 -3.67 12.97
N ARG A 79 15.18 -2.47 12.41
CA ARG A 79 16.49 -1.90 12.08
C ARG A 79 17.25 -1.44 13.33
N GLY A 80 16.54 -1.19 14.43
CA GLY A 80 17.10 -0.58 15.62
C GLY A 80 17.46 0.90 15.40
N VAL A 81 17.88 1.55 16.49
CA VAL A 81 18.42 2.92 16.44
C VAL A 81 19.93 2.81 16.61
N TYR A 82 20.65 2.96 15.52
CA TYR A 82 22.11 2.94 15.46
C TYR A 82 22.57 4.17 14.68
N PRO A 83 23.65 4.86 15.10
CA PRO A 83 24.29 5.88 14.28
C PRO A 83 24.68 5.37 12.88
#